data_AF-A0A821TW06-F1
#
_entry.id   AF-A0A821TW06-F1
#
_cell.length_a   1.000
_cell.length_b   1.000
_cell.length_c   1.000
_cell.angle_alpha   90.00
_cell.angle_beta   90.00
_cell.angle_gamma   90.00
#
_symmetry.space_group_name_H-M   'P 1'
#
loop_
_entity.id
_entity.type
_entity.pdbx_description
1 polymer ?
#
loop_
_entity_poly.entity_id
_entity_poly.type
_entity_poly.pdbx_seq_one_letter_code
_entity_poly.pdbx_strand_id
1 'polypeptide(L)'
;MTNPQLQDVHSIAYLQDQAQILLNTYINKQYPSQPYRFGKLIHLLAGLRSISSLTIEELFFRKTIGDKTHMEQLVKDMYQINMANIVANSSLS
;
A
#
# COMPACT_ATOMS: atom_id res chain seq x y z
N MET A 1 -1.19 -16.09 4.51
CA MET A 1 -0.88 -14.87 3.72
C MET A 1 -1.90 -14.69 2.60
N THR A 2 -3.19 -14.65 2.93
CA THR A 2 -4.23 -14.38 1.95
C THR A 2 -5.23 -13.48 2.65
N ASN A 3 -5.21 -12.19 2.32
CA ASN A 3 -6.36 -11.35 2.66
C ASN A 3 -7.48 -11.83 1.72
N PRO A 4 -8.54 -12.47 2.25
CA PRO A 4 -9.56 -13.12 1.43
C PRO A 4 -10.38 -12.14 0.58
N GLN A 5 -10.20 -10.83 0.78
CA GLN A 5 -10.88 -9.78 0.02
C GLN A 5 -10.11 -9.34 -1.24
N LEU A 6 -8.91 -9.87 -1.49
CA LEU A 6 -8.12 -9.52 -2.66
C LEU A 6 -8.57 -10.35 -3.87
N GLN A 7 -9.05 -9.67 -4.90
CA GLN A 7 -9.55 -10.32 -6.12
C GLN A 7 -8.44 -10.84 -7.02
N ASP A 8 -7.33 -10.11 -7.15
CA ASP A 8 -6.21 -10.48 -8.03
C ASP A 8 -4.89 -10.60 -7.26
N VAL A 9 -4.83 -11.64 -6.43
CA VAL A 9 -3.65 -11.94 -5.61
C VAL A 9 -2.41 -12.18 -6.47
N HIS A 10 -2.59 -12.72 -7.68
CA HIS A 10 -1.48 -13.02 -8.60
C HIS A 10 -0.84 -11.76 -9.16
N SER A 11 -1.63 -10.80 -9.66
CA SER A 11 -1.08 -9.53 -10.14
C SER A 11 -0.43 -8.72 -9.01
N ILE A 12 -1.02 -8.76 -7.82
CA ILE A 12 -0.43 -8.08 -6.64
C ILE A 12 0.92 -8.70 -6.29
N ALA A 13 1.02 -10.03 -6.25
CA ALA A 13 2.27 -10.73 -5.97
C ALA A 13 3.32 -10.41 -7.05
N TYR A 14 2.93 -10.43 -8.33
CA TYR A 14 3.81 -10.07 -9.43
C TYR A 14 4.37 -8.64 -9.31
N LEU A 15 3.52 -7.65 -9.01
CA LEU A 15 3.94 -6.27 -8.81
C LEU A 15 4.89 -6.13 -7.60
N GLN A 16 4.61 -6.87 -6.53
CA GLN A 16 5.49 -6.90 -5.36
C GLN A 16 6.87 -7.46 -5.71
N ASP A 17 6.94 -8.54 -6.48
CA ASP A 17 8.20 -9.13 -6.93
C ASP A 17 8.99 -8.15 -7.80
N GLN A 18 8.34 -7.49 -8.75
CA GLN A 18 8.99 -6.46 -9.58
C GLN A 18 9.56 -5.32 -8.74
N ALA A 19 8.80 -4.81 -7.77
CA ALA A 19 9.27 -3.77 -6.87
C ALA A 19 10.49 -4.22 -6.04
N GLN A 20 10.51 -5.47 -5.57
CA GLN A 20 11.64 -6.02 -4.82
C GLN A 20 12.91 -6.17 -5.68
N ILE A 21 12.75 -6.64 -6.93
CA ILE A 21 13.86 -6.75 -7.90
C ILE A 21 14.46 -5.37 -8.16
N LEU A 22 13.62 -4.36 -8.42
CA LEU A 22 14.06 -2.99 -8.67
C LEU A 22 14.77 -2.40 -7.44
N LEU A 23 14.22 -2.60 -6.24
CA LEU A 23 14.83 -2.13 -5.00
C LEU A 23 16.21 -2.77 -4.77
N ASN A 24 16.33 -4.09 -4.96
CA ASN A 24 17.61 -4.79 -4.82
C ASN A 24 18.64 -4.28 -5.84
N THR A 25 18.22 -4.07 -7.08
CA THR A 25 19.06 -3.52 -8.15
C THR A 25 19.58 -2.13 -7.80
N TYR A 26 18.69 -1.25 -7.33
CA TYR A 26 19.06 0.09 -6.86
C TYR A 26 20.05 0.04 -5.70
N ILE A 27 19.80 -0.81 -4.71
CA ILE A 27 20.68 -0.95 -3.53
C ILE A 27 22.08 -1.41 -3.94
N ASN A 28 22.19 -2.41 -4.80
CA ASN A 28 23.48 -2.91 -5.27
C ASN A 28 24.26 -1.84 -6.05
N LYS A 29 23.56 -1.00 -6.80
CA LYS A 29 24.15 0.13 -7.53
C LYS A 29 24.60 1.26 -6.59
N GLN A 30 23.75 1.66 -5.64
CA GLN A 30 23.94 2.86 -4.83
C GLN A 30 24.75 2.61 -3.55
N TYR A 31 24.69 1.40 -2.99
CA TYR A 31 25.30 1.01 -1.72
C TYR A 31 26.08 -0.30 -1.85
N PRO A 32 27.08 -0.40 -2.74
CA PRO A 32 27.79 -1.65 -3.01
C PRO A 32 28.54 -2.20 -1.79
N SER A 33 28.91 -1.35 -0.82
CA SER A 33 29.55 -1.78 0.44
C SER A 33 28.57 -2.37 1.48
N GLN A 34 27.27 -2.41 1.19
CA GLN A 34 26.24 -2.87 2.12
C GLN A 34 25.42 -4.06 1.55
N PRO A 35 26.03 -5.25 1.38
CA PRO A 35 25.39 -6.38 0.70
C PRO A 35 24.11 -6.89 1.38
N TYR A 36 23.95 -6.63 2.68
CA TYR A 36 22.77 -7.07 3.45
C TYR A 36 21.69 -6.00 3.60
N ARG A 37 21.85 -4.82 2.96
CA ARG A 37 20.92 -3.70 3.11
C ARG A 37 19.52 -4.04 2.64
N PHE A 38 19.38 -4.76 1.53
CA PHE A 38 18.09 -5.22 1.03
C PHE A 38 17.36 -6.08 2.07
N GLY A 39 18.01 -7.11 2.60
CA GLY A 39 17.42 -7.99 3.61
C GLY A 39 16.99 -7.25 4.88
N LYS A 40 17.78 -6.29 5.36
CA LYS A 40 17.41 -5.45 6.51
C LYS A 40 16.16 -4.62 6.25
N LEU A 41 16.02 -4.05 5.04
CA LEU A 41 14.83 -3.29 4.67
C LEU A 41 13.59 -4.17 4.55
N ILE A 42 13.71 -5.36 3.94
CA ILE A 42 12.59 -6.31 3.88
C ILE A 42 12.16 -6.77 5.28
N HIS A 43 13.12 -7.02 6.18
CA HIS A 43 12.83 -7.34 7.57
C HIS A 43 12.10 -6.20 8.29
N LEU A 44 12.54 -4.95 8.10
CA LEU A 44 11.87 -3.78 8.66
C LEU A 44 10.44 -3.62 8.11
N LEU A 45 10.24 -3.79 6.80
CA LEU A 45 8.91 -3.75 6.18
C LEU A 45 7.97 -4.83 6.74
N ALA A 46 8.49 -6.03 7.00
CA ALA A 46 7.71 -7.07 7.68
C ALA A 46 7.37 -6.66 9.12
N GLY A 47 8.30 -6.04 9.84
CA GLY A 47 8.08 -5.48 11.17
C GLY A 47 7.00 -4.40 11.20
N LEU A 48 6.92 -3.55 10.18
CA LEU A 48 5.86 -2.53 10.07
C LEU A 48 4.45 -3.13 9.99
N ARG A 49 4.30 -4.37 9.50
CA ARG A 49 3.01 -5.07 9.47
C ARG A 49 2.47 -5.42 10.86
N SER A 50 3.31 -5.36 11.90
CA SER A 50 2.87 -5.55 13.28
C SER A 50 2.07 -4.38 13.83
N ILE A 51 2.18 -3.19 13.20
CA ILE A 51 1.42 -2.01 13.58
C ILE A 51 0.00 -2.17 13.04
N SER A 52 -1.00 -2.11 13.93
CA SER A 52 -2.39 -2.24 13.53
C SER A 52 -2.87 -1.03 12.72
N SER A 53 -3.78 -1.25 11.79
CA SER A 53 -4.43 -0.16 11.02
C SER A 53 -5.09 0.87 11.94
N LEU A 54 -5.68 0.42 13.05
CA LEU A 54 -6.26 1.29 14.07
C LEU A 54 -5.22 2.23 14.70
N THR A 55 -4.01 1.74 14.99
CA THR A 55 -2.94 2.58 15.57
C THR A 55 -2.52 3.67 14.58
N ILE A 56 -2.43 3.33 13.29
CA ILE A 56 -2.10 4.28 12.23
C ILE A 56 -3.22 5.32 12.09
N GLU A 57 -4.48 4.88 12.12
CA GLU A 57 -5.65 5.75 12.07
C GLU A 57 -5.67 6.76 13.22
N GLU A 58 -5.50 6.29 14.45
CA GLU A 58 -5.50 7.15 15.65
C GLU A 58 -4.39 8.19 15.64
N LEU A 59 -3.17 7.80 15.23
CA LEU A 59 -2.01 8.69 15.25
C LEU A 59 -2.03 9.74 14.14
N PHE A 60 -2.42 9.34 12.92
CA PHE A 60 -2.22 10.17 11.74
C PHE A 60 -3.50 10.76 11.16
N PHE A 61 -4.65 10.12 11.37
CA PHE A 61 -5.86 10.42 10.61
C PHE A 61 -7.04 10.86 11.47
N ARG A 62 -7.11 10.46 12.75
CA ARG A 62 -8.23 10.74 13.65
C ARG A 62 -8.62 12.21 13.72
N LYS A 63 -7.63 13.09 13.86
CA LYS A 63 -7.86 14.54 13.93
C LYS A 63 -8.41 15.14 12.63
N THR A 64 -8.14 14.52 11.49
CA THR A 64 -8.52 15.01 10.17
C THR A 64 -9.86 14.43 9.71
N ILE A 65 -10.07 13.14 9.95
CA ILE A 65 -11.23 12.38 9.47
C ILE A 65 -12.39 12.43 10.48
N GLY A 66 -12.09 12.68 11.76
CA GLY A 66 -13.07 12.73 12.84
C GLY A 66 -13.40 11.36 13.43
N ASP A 67 -14.17 11.35 14.52
CA ASP A 67 -14.37 10.16 15.35
C ASP A 67 -15.27 9.08 14.74
N LYS A 68 -16.06 9.44 13.72
CA LYS A 68 -17.13 8.61 13.18
C LYS A 68 -16.76 7.88 11.89
N THR A 69 -15.65 8.27 11.25
CA THR A 69 -15.26 7.76 9.93
C THR A 69 -13.94 7.02 10.05
N HIS A 70 -13.95 5.73 9.70
CA HIS A 70 -12.75 4.91 9.67
C HIS A 70 -11.96 5.16 8.38
N MET A 71 -10.63 5.05 8.45
CA MET A 71 -9.74 5.26 7.29
C MET A 71 -10.09 4.31 6.14
N GLU A 72 -10.41 3.05 6.46
CA GLU A 72 -10.81 2.06 5.45
C GLU A 72 -12.07 2.51 4.68
N GLN A 73 -13.06 3.07 5.37
CA GLN A 73 -14.28 3.56 4.73
C GLN A 73 -13.97 4.77 3.85
N LEU A 74 -13.14 5.71 4.33
CA LEU A 74 -12.73 6.86 3.54
C LEU A 74 -12.07 6.43 2.23
N VAL A 75 -11.13 5.47 2.27
CA VAL A 75 -10.44 4.98 1.08
C VAL A 75 -11.41 4.31 0.11
N LYS A 76 -12.39 3.54 0.61
CA LYS A 76 -13.46 2.96 -0.22
C LYS A 76 -14.28 4.03 -0.90
N ASP A 77 -14.72 5.05 -0.16
CA ASP A 77 -15.53 6.14 -0.68
C ASP A 77 -14.77 6.92 -1.76
N MET A 78 -13.49 7.23 -1.54
CA MET A 78 -12.64 7.91 -2.53
C MET A 78 -12.54 7.11 -3.84
N TYR A 79 -12.39 5.79 -3.75
CA TYR A 79 -12.33 4.93 -4.93
C TYR A 79 -13.66 4.92 -5.69
N GLN A 80 -14.78 4.78 -4.99
CA GLN A 80 -16.11 4.75 -5.60
C GLN A 80 -16.45 6.08 -6.29
N ILE A 81 -16.14 7.22 -5.65
CA ILE A 81 -16.32 8.55 -6.23
C ILE A 81 -15.51 8.69 -7.52
N ASN A 82 -14.25 8.24 -7.52
CA ASN A 82 -13.41 8.30 -8.71
C ASN A 82 -13.99 7.44 -9.86
N MET A 83 -14.42 6.21 -9.56
CA MET A 83 -15.05 5.34 -10.57
C MET A 83 -16.34 5.95 -11.12
N ALA A 84 -17.19 6.53 -10.27
CA ALA A 84 -18.40 7.21 -10.69
C ALA A 84 -18.10 8.39 -11.64
N ASN A 85 -17.06 9.18 -11.35
CA ASN A 85 -16.62 10.29 -12.19
C ASN A 85 -16.09 9.81 -13.56
N ILE A 86 -15.30 8.73 -13.59
CA ILE A 86 -14.81 8.15 -14.84
C ILE A 86 -15.97 7.68 -15.71
N VAL A 87 -16.93 6.96 -15.13
CA VAL A 87 -18.11 6.46 -15.86
C VAL A 87 -18.93 7.63 -16.40
N ALA A 88 -19.24 8.63 -15.57
CA ALA A 88 -19.98 9.82 -15.97
C ALA A 88 -19.30 10.57 -17.14
N ASN A 89 -17.98 10.70 -17.09
CA ASN A 89 -17.20 11.37 -18.15
C ASN A 89 -17.13 10.54 -19.44
N SER A 90 -17.10 9.21 -19.34
CA SER A 90 -17.11 8.32 -20.51
C SER A 90 -18.49 8.21 -21.20
N SER A 91 -19.58 8.51 -20.48
CA SER A 91 -20.94 8.53 -21.04
C SER A 91 -21.33 9.86 -21.70
N LEU A 92 -20.48 10.88 -21.58
CA LEU A 92 -20.66 12.21 -22.19
C LEU A 92 -19.83 12.39 -23.49
N SER A 93 -19.10 11.35 -23.92
CA SER A 93 -18.33 11.25 -25.16
C SER A 93 -18.93 10.21 -26.09
#